data_AF-A0A0M1P8F5-F1
#
_entry.id   AF-A0A0M1P8F5-F1
#
_cell.length_a   1.000
_cell.length_b   1.000
_cell.length_c   1.000
_cell.angle_alpha   90.00
_cell.angle_beta   90.00
_cell.angle_gamma   90.00
#
_symmetry.space_group_name_H-M   'P 1'
#
loop_
_entity.id
_entity.type
_entity.pdbx_description
1 polymer ?
#
loop_
_entity_poly.entity_id
_entity_poly.type
_entity_poly.pdbx_seq_one_letter_code
_entity_poly.pdbx_strand_id
1 'polypeptide(L)'
;MKKIIDQYTNGYNLITQAINDVSDEELIYRPDEKSWNIKEVLIHLADSETVVVYRIKKIISEEEPILNLMHQELWTKNLITSILIIDLI
;
A
#
# COMPACT_ATOMS: atom_id res chain seq x y z
N MET A 1 -16.91 4.17 -15.48
CA MET A 1 -16.95 3.35 -14.25
C MET A 1 -16.27 2.00 -14.46
N LYS A 2 -16.75 1.13 -15.37
CA LYS A 2 -16.12 -0.18 -15.67
C LYS A 2 -14.60 -0.11 -15.91
N LYS A 3 -14.14 0.82 -16.77
CA LYS A 3 -12.70 1.04 -17.04
C LYS A 3 -11.86 1.31 -15.79
N ILE A 4 -12.39 2.07 -14.82
CA ILE A 4 -11.64 2.41 -13.59
C ILE A 4 -11.55 1.20 -12.67
N ILE A 5 -12.63 0.43 -12.57
CA ILE A 5 -12.65 -0.84 -11.82
C ILE A 5 -11.67 -1.84 -12.45
N ASP A 6 -11.72 -2.00 -13.76
CA ASP A 6 -10.81 -2.91 -14.48
C ASP A 6 -9.33 -2.51 -14.28
N GLN A 7 -9.02 -1.20 -14.31
CA GLN A 7 -7.67 -0.69 -14.05
C GLN A 7 -7.22 -0.98 -12.62
N TYR A 8 -8.08 -0.73 -11.63
CA TYR A 8 -7.78 -1.00 -10.23
C TYR A 8 -7.56 -2.49 -9.98
N THR A 9 -8.43 -3.36 -10.52
CA THR A 9 -8.28 -4.83 -10.41
C THR A 9 -6.98 -5.32 -11.06
N ASN A 10 -6.53 -4.70 -12.15
CA ASN A 10 -5.26 -5.05 -12.78
C ASN A 10 -4.03 -4.50 -12.04
N GLY A 11 -4.20 -3.60 -11.07
CA GLY A 11 -3.09 -3.00 -10.32
C GLY A 11 -2.19 -4.02 -9.63
N TYR A 12 -2.78 -5.06 -9.04
CA TYR A 12 -2.02 -6.15 -8.42
C TYR A 12 -1.07 -6.83 -9.41
N ASN A 13 -1.56 -7.17 -10.61
CA ASN A 13 -0.74 -7.81 -11.65
C ASN A 13 0.40 -6.91 -12.11
N LEU A 14 0.18 -5.60 -12.21
CA LEU A 14 1.22 -4.64 -12.59
C LEU A 14 2.31 -4.56 -11.53
N ILE A 15 1.93 -4.57 -10.26
CA ILE A 15 2.87 -4.52 -9.13
C ILE A 15 3.69 -5.82 -9.08
N THR A 16 3.06 -6.99 -9.14
CA THR A 16 3.76 -8.28 -9.10
C THR A 16 4.71 -8.46 -10.27
N GLN A 17 4.30 -8.05 -11.47
CA GLN A 17 5.19 -8.05 -12.64
C GLN A 17 6.37 -7.09 -12.46
N ALA A 18 6.17 -5.92 -11.86
CA ALA A 18 7.23 -4.94 -11.66
C ALA A 18 8.30 -5.39 -10.64
N ILE A 19 7.95 -6.27 -9.70
CA ILE A 19 8.86 -6.74 -8.65
C ILE A 19 9.38 -8.17 -8.86
N ASN A 20 8.95 -8.87 -9.92
CA ASN A 20 9.23 -10.29 -10.14
C ASN A 20 10.73 -10.65 -10.13
N ASP A 21 11.56 -9.76 -10.66
CA ASP A 21 13.01 -9.98 -10.81
C ASP A 21 13.85 -9.10 -9.86
N VAL A 22 13.22 -8.48 -8.86
CA VAL A 22 13.89 -7.62 -7.88
C VAL A 22 14.49 -8.48 -6.78
N SER A 23 15.79 -8.33 -6.51
CA SER A 23 16.46 -9.08 -5.44
C SER A 23 16.07 -8.59 -4.05
N ASP A 24 16.34 -9.40 -3.01
CA ASP A 24 16.12 -8.99 -1.62
C ASP A 24 16.94 -7.74 -1.25
N GLU A 25 18.15 -7.60 -1.78
CA GLU A 25 18.97 -6.41 -1.59
C GLU A 25 18.36 -5.18 -2.26
N GLU A 26 17.83 -5.33 -3.48
CA GLU A 26 17.15 -4.25 -4.19
C GLU A 26 15.83 -3.87 -3.51
N LEU A 27 15.10 -4.83 -2.93
CA LEU A 27 13.87 -4.59 -2.19
C LEU A 27 14.07 -3.65 -1.00
N ILE A 28 15.22 -3.76 -0.32
CA ILE A 28 15.56 -2.93 0.85
C ILE A 28 16.48 -1.76 0.53
N TYR A 29 16.97 -1.66 -0.71
CA TYR A 29 17.85 -0.58 -1.14
C TYR A 29 17.17 0.78 -1.01
N ARG A 30 17.90 1.74 -0.41
CA ARG A 30 17.45 3.11 -0.23
C ARG A 30 18.31 4.07 -1.08
N PRO A 31 17.74 4.76 -2.09
CA PRO A 31 18.50 5.69 -2.92
C PRO A 31 19.08 6.89 -2.15
N ASP A 32 18.36 7.38 -1.14
CA ASP A 32 18.77 8.48 -0.25
C ASP A 32 18.00 8.40 1.09
N GLU A 33 18.41 9.17 2.10
CA GLU A 33 17.83 9.12 3.45
C GLU A 33 16.32 9.45 3.54
N LYS A 34 15.75 10.11 2.53
CA LYS A 34 14.35 10.56 2.50
C LYS A 34 13.46 9.65 1.65
N SER A 35 14.04 8.93 0.70
CA SER A 35 13.31 8.02 -0.19
C SER A 35 12.92 6.74 0.53
N TRP A 36 11.71 6.22 0.29
CA TRP A 36 11.34 4.87 0.71
C TRP A 36 12.02 3.82 -0.18
N ASN A 37 12.34 2.66 0.38
CA ASN A 37 12.73 1.49 -0.41
C ASN A 37 11.50 0.80 -1.03
N ILE A 38 11.70 -0.16 -1.93
CA ILE A 38 10.61 -0.85 -2.63
C ILE A 38 9.69 -1.56 -1.63
N LYS A 39 10.27 -2.24 -0.63
CA LYS A 39 9.50 -2.94 0.41
C LYS A 39 8.58 -2.02 1.19
N GLU A 40 9.06 -0.83 1.56
CA GLU A 40 8.28 0.21 2.25
C GLU A 40 7.14 0.74 1.38
N VAL A 41 7.36 0.92 0.08
CA VAL A 41 6.31 1.30 -0.87
C VAL A 41 5.23 0.21 -0.97
N LEU A 42 5.62 -1.06 -1.08
CA LEU A 42 4.68 -2.19 -1.16
C LEU A 42 3.81 -2.31 0.10
N ILE A 43 4.43 -2.17 1.28
CA ILE A 43 3.73 -2.15 2.56
C ILE A 43 2.75 -0.97 2.62
N HIS A 44 3.20 0.23 2.25
CA HIS A 44 2.36 1.42 2.24
C HIS A 44 1.13 1.26 1.34
N LEU A 45 1.29 0.63 0.17
CA LEU A 45 0.16 0.34 -0.73
C LEU A 45 -0.90 -0.53 -0.02
N ALA A 46 -0.48 -1.60 0.66
CA ALA A 46 -1.40 -2.47 1.39
C ALA A 46 -2.10 -1.76 2.57
N ASP A 47 -1.37 -0.92 3.32
CA ASP A 47 -1.93 -0.10 4.39
C ASP A 47 -2.96 0.91 3.84
N SER A 48 -2.63 1.56 2.72
CA SER A 48 -3.49 2.54 2.05
C SER A 48 -4.80 1.90 1.57
N GLU A 49 -4.74 0.71 0.97
CA GLU A 49 -5.93 -0.05 0.56
C GLU A 49 -6.87 -0.33 1.74
N THR A 50 -6.32 -0.74 2.88
CA THR A 50 -7.09 -1.00 4.10
C THR A 50 -7.81 0.27 4.58
N VAL A 51 -7.10 1.40 4.61
CA VAL A 51 -7.66 2.69 5.01
C VAL A 51 -8.73 3.18 4.01
N VAL A 52 -8.50 3.03 2.71
CA VAL A 52 -9.45 3.45 1.67
C VAL A 52 -10.72 2.61 1.72
N VAL A 53 -10.63 1.30 1.86
CA VAL A 53 -11.82 0.44 2.03
C VAL A 53 -12.62 0.84 3.26
N TYR A 54 -11.96 1.12 4.38
CA TYR A 54 -12.63 1.62 5.58
C TYR A 54 -13.34 2.96 5.31
N ARG A 55 -12.68 3.92 4.67
CA ARG A 55 -13.28 5.22 4.31
C ARG A 55 -14.46 5.08 3.37
N ILE A 56 -14.38 4.21 2.35
CA ILE A 56 -15.50 3.93 1.45
C ILE A 56 -16.70 3.43 2.25
N LYS A 57 -16.50 2.47 3.17
CA LYS A 57 -17.56 1.97 4.05
C LYS A 57 -18.21 3.09 4.86
N LYS A 58 -17.41 3.97 5.48
CA LYS A 58 -17.93 5.14 6.20
C LYS A 58 -18.77 6.05 5.31
N ILE A 59 -18.24 6.41 4.14
CA ILE A 59 -18.91 7.31 3.17
C ILE A 59 -20.28 6.79 2.76
N ILE A 60 -20.44 5.48 2.59
CA ILE A 60 -21.70 4.90 2.14
C ILE A 60 -22.69 4.64 3.29
N SER A 61 -22.24 4.57 4.54
CA SER A 61 -23.09 4.13 5.67
C SER A 61 -23.39 5.21 6.71
N GLU A 62 -22.61 6.28 6.76
CA GLU A 62 -22.71 7.32 7.80
C GLU A 62 -23.09 8.68 7.19
N GLU A 63 -23.81 9.49 7.97
CA GLU A 63 -24.06 10.90 7.67
C GLU A 63 -22.87 11.73 8.16
N GLU A 64 -22.31 12.57 7.29
CA GLU A 64 -21.13 13.43 7.56
C GLU A 64 -19.93 12.70 8.22
N PRO A 65 -19.38 11.63 7.60
CA PRO A 65 -18.31 10.86 8.20
C PRO A 65 -17.00 11.64 8.30
N ILE A 66 -16.40 11.64 9.49
CA ILE A 66 -15.03 12.12 9.67
C ILE A 66 -14.06 11.11 9.07
N LEU A 67 -13.22 11.57 8.13
CA LEU A 67 -12.18 10.78 7.48
C LEU A 67 -10.81 11.18 8.04
N ASN A 68 -10.29 10.38 8.97
CA ASN A 68 -8.99 10.65 9.59
C ASN A 68 -7.84 10.50 8.59
N LEU A 69 -6.82 11.37 8.72
CA LEU A 69 -5.58 11.26 7.96
C LEU A 69 -4.76 10.04 8.43
N MET A 70 -4.07 9.41 7.49
CA MET A 70 -3.12 8.35 7.79
C MET A 70 -1.75 8.99 8.04
N HIS A 71 -1.13 8.68 9.18
CA HIS A 71 0.24 9.10 9.48
C HIS A 71 1.24 8.16 8.80
N GLN A 72 1.24 8.15 7.46
CA GLN A 72 1.98 7.18 6.65
C GLN A 72 3.47 7.07 7.03
N GLU A 73 4.14 8.21 7.30
CA GLU A 73 5.56 8.21 7.69
C GLU A 73 5.80 7.50 9.04
N LEU A 74 4.87 7.66 9.98
CA LEU A 74 4.96 6.98 11.28
C LEU A 74 4.67 5.49 11.14
N TRP A 75 3.80 5.10 10.22
CA TRP A 75 3.46 3.70 9.97
C TRP A 75 4.65 2.98 9.33
N THR A 76 5.19 3.54 8.24
CA THR A 76 6.39 3.03 7.57
C THR A 76 7.57 2.93 8.53
N LYS A 77 7.75 3.90 9.43
CA LYS A 77 8.87 3.92 10.38
C LYS A 77 8.73 2.97 11.57
N ASN A 78 7.52 2.85 12.14
CA ASN A 78 7.35 2.24 13.47
C ASN A 78 6.61 0.90 13.47
N LEU A 79 5.91 0.54 12.39
CA LEU A 79 5.21 -0.74 12.31
C LEU A 79 6.10 -1.81 11.69
N ILE A 80 6.13 -2.99 12.30
CA ILE A 80 6.75 -4.18 11.72
C ILE A 80 5.69 -4.85 10.82
N THR A 81 5.33 -4.21 9.71
CA THR A 81 4.33 -4.70 8.75
C THR A 81 4.91 -5.71 7.76
N SER A 82 6.22 -5.98 7.83
CA SER A 82 6.93 -6.91 6.95
C SER A 82 6.55 -8.39 7.09
N ILE A 83 5.76 -8.77 8.11
CA ILE A 83 5.53 -10.18 8.49
C ILE A 83 4.16 -10.74 8.06
N LEU A 84 3.20 -9.90 7.65
CA LEU A 84 1.81 -10.35 7.45
C LEU A 84 1.27 -10.27 6.02
N ILE A 85 1.92 -9.55 5.10
CA ILE A 85 1.34 -9.31 3.76
C ILE A 85 2.25 -9.79 2.63
N ILE A 86 3.57 -9.70 2.77
CA ILE A 86 4.51 -10.04 1.69
C ILE A 86 4.86 -11.53 1.69
N ASP A 87 5.02 -12.17 2.86
CA ASP A 87 5.37 -13.60 2.95
C ASP A 87 4.22 -14.56 2.60
N LEU A 88 3.02 -14.03 2.28
CA LEU A 88 1.85 -14.78 1.81
C LEU A 88 1.64 -14.69 0.29
N ILE A 89 2.54 -13.99 -0.43
CA ILE A 89 2.59 -13.87 -1.89
C ILE A 89 3.80 -14.64 -2.39
#